data_AF-A0A961G9T1-F1
#
_entry.id   AF-A0A961G9T1-F1
#
_cell.length_a   1.000
_cell.length_b   1.000
_cell.length_c   1.000
_cell.angle_alpha   90.00
_cell.angle_beta   90.00
_cell.angle_gamma   90.00
#
_symmetry.space_group_name_H-M   'P 1'
#
loop_
_entity.id
_entity.type
_entity.pdbx_description
1 polymer ?
#
loop_
_entity_poly.entity_id
_entity_poly.type
_entity_poly.pdbx_seq_one_letter_code
_entity_poly.pdbx_strand_id
1 'polypeptide(L)'
;MPRGKPSPKLTITVDADVHGRVLDAAAAEGLSVSAWMTSAARRALLVRDGLAAVAEWEAEHGAFTEDELRAAHRRVATQVGATTARAKKRSA
;
A
#
# COMPACT_ATOMS: atom_id res chain seq x y z
N MET A 1 -34.21 6.65 5.41
CA MET A 1 -32.80 6.21 5.51
C MET A 1 -31.97 7.36 6.08
N PRO A 2 -31.42 7.27 7.30
CA PRO A 2 -30.47 8.28 7.77
C PRO A 2 -29.22 8.22 6.88
N ARG A 3 -28.85 9.33 6.25
CA ARG A 3 -27.60 9.42 5.50
C ARG A 3 -26.46 9.35 6.51
N GLY A 4 -25.54 8.38 6.35
CA GLY A 4 -24.33 8.30 7.16
C GLY A 4 -23.56 9.62 7.11
N LYS A 5 -22.79 9.94 8.17
CA LYS A 5 -22.00 11.16 8.21
C LYS A 5 -21.08 11.23 6.98
N PRO A 6 -21.05 12.35 6.24
CA PRO A 6 -20.18 12.48 5.09
C PRO A 6 -18.72 12.32 5.52
N SER A 7 -17.89 11.73 4.64
CA SER A 7 -16.46 11.62 4.88
C SER A 7 -15.84 13.01 5.09
N PRO A 8 -14.93 13.19 6.06
CA PRO A 8 -14.24 14.46 6.27
C PRO A 8 -13.49 14.90 5.01
N LYS A 9 -13.55 16.19 4.68
CA LYS A 9 -12.81 16.77 3.55
C LYS A 9 -11.39 17.12 3.98
N LEU A 10 -10.41 16.63 3.22
CA LEU A 10 -9.00 16.98 3.37
C LEU A 10 -8.58 17.87 2.19
N THR A 11 -8.06 19.06 2.48
CA THR A 11 -7.49 19.97 1.48
C THR A 11 -5.98 20.03 1.69
N ILE A 12 -5.21 19.70 0.66
CA ILE A 12 -3.74 19.64 0.70
C ILE A 12 -3.16 20.28 -0.55
N THR A 13 -1.94 20.79 -0.44
CA THR A 13 -1.12 21.17 -1.60
C THR A 13 -0.31 19.96 -2.03
N VAL A 14 -0.25 19.71 -3.33
CA VAL A 14 0.54 18.65 -3.95
C VAL A 14 1.39 19.25 -5.05
N ASP A 15 2.61 18.74 -5.22
CA ASP A 15 3.50 19.16 -6.30
C ASP A 15 2.84 18.93 -7.67
N ALA A 16 3.14 19.79 -8.63
CA ALA A 16 2.44 19.82 -9.92
C ALA A 16 2.60 18.52 -10.72
N ASP A 17 3.78 17.91 -10.67
CA ASP A 17 4.06 16.61 -11.31
C ASP A 17 3.29 15.48 -10.62
N VAL A 18 3.21 15.51 -9.28
CA VAL A 18 2.44 14.54 -8.49
C VAL A 18 0.95 14.67 -8.79
N HIS A 19 0.42 15.90 -8.86
CA HIS A 19 -0.98 16.16 -9.18
C HIS A 19 -1.39 15.50 -10.51
N GLY A 20 -0.60 15.69 -11.56
CA GLY A 20 -0.85 15.05 -12.87
C GLY A 20 -0.87 13.53 -12.77
N ARG A 21 0.14 12.95 -12.10
CA ARG A 21 0.25 11.49 -11.95
C ARG A 21 -0.89 10.87 -11.13
N VAL A 22 -1.43 11.59 -10.15
CA VAL A 22 -2.60 11.15 -9.37
C VAL A 22 -3.84 11.10 -10.26
N LEU A 23 -4.05 12.10 -11.11
CA LEU A 23 -5.18 12.11 -12.05
C LEU A 23 -5.09 10.93 -13.02
N ASP A 24 -3.91 10.72 -13.62
CA ASP A 24 -3.68 9.64 -14.57
C ASP A 24 -3.90 8.26 -13.93
N ALA A 25 -3.37 8.05 -12.73
CA ALA A 25 -3.52 6.78 -12.02
C ALA A 25 -4.97 6.50 -11.62
N ALA A 26 -5.69 7.52 -11.12
CA ALA A 26 -7.11 7.38 -10.80
C ALA A 26 -7.94 7.06 -12.04
N ALA A 27 -7.68 7.72 -13.17
CA ALA A 27 -8.35 7.47 -14.44
C ALA A 27 -8.07 6.06 -14.99
N ALA A 28 -6.80 5.63 -14.97
CA ALA A 28 -6.39 4.30 -15.41
C ALA A 28 -7.03 3.17 -14.60
N GLU A 29 -7.28 3.40 -13.30
CA GLU A 29 -7.94 2.45 -12.41
C GLU A 29 -9.48 2.61 -12.36
N GLY A 30 -10.05 3.57 -13.10
CA GLY A 30 -11.49 3.84 -13.09
C GLY A 30 -12.03 4.34 -11.74
N LEU A 31 -11.19 5.00 -10.95
CA LEU A 31 -11.50 5.50 -9.61
C LEU A 31 -11.61 7.03 -9.59
N SER A 32 -12.35 7.57 -8.62
CA SER A 32 -12.21 9.00 -8.30
C SER A 32 -10.86 9.28 -7.66
N VAL A 33 -10.36 10.51 -7.77
CA VAL A 33 -9.13 10.95 -7.10
C VAL A 33 -9.18 10.69 -5.60
N SER A 34 -10.30 11.00 -4.95
CA SER A 34 -10.46 10.78 -3.50
C SER A 34 -10.42 9.29 -3.12
N ALA A 35 -11.00 8.41 -3.94
CA ALA A 35 -10.95 6.97 -3.72
C ALA A 35 -9.53 6.43 -3.92
N TRP A 36 -8.86 6.84 -5.00
CA TRP A 36 -7.48 6.46 -5.28
C TRP A 36 -6.54 6.94 -4.18
N MET A 37 -6.65 8.21 -3.76
CA MET A 37 -5.85 8.78 -2.67
C MET A 37 -6.12 8.09 -1.33
N THR A 38 -7.38 7.75 -1.03
CA THR A 38 -7.70 6.99 0.18
C THR A 38 -7.02 5.62 0.17
N SER A 39 -7.04 4.91 -0.96
CA SER A 39 -6.36 3.62 -1.11
C SER A 39 -4.84 3.76 -1.02
N ALA A 40 -4.26 4.81 -1.61
CA ALA A 40 -2.83 5.11 -1.50
C ALA A 40 -2.44 5.40 -0.04
N ALA A 41 -3.20 6.25 0.66
CA ALA A 41 -2.96 6.57 2.06
C ALA A 41 -3.07 5.33 2.96
N ARG A 42 -4.08 4.48 2.76
CA ARG A 42 -4.22 3.21 3.51
C ARG A 42 -3.01 2.31 3.33
N ARG A 43 -2.51 2.17 2.10
CA ARG A 43 -1.30 1.37 1.84
C ARG A 43 -0.08 1.96 2.54
N ALA A 44 0.12 3.27 2.46
CA ALA A 44 1.25 3.94 3.10
C ALA A 44 1.21 3.80 4.63
N LEU A 45 0.03 3.95 5.24
CA LEU A 45 -0.17 3.77 6.67
C LEU A 45 0.08 2.32 7.10
N LEU A 46 -0.44 1.33 6.35
CA LEU A 46 -0.20 -0.08 6.64
C LEU A 46 1.29 -0.44 6.63
N VAL A 47 2.06 0.08 5.67
CA VAL A 47 3.52 -0.13 5.62
C VAL A 47 4.20 0.52 6.82
N ARG A 48 3.82 1.76 7.16
CA ARG A 48 4.37 2.47 8.33
C ARG A 48 4.12 1.69 9.62
N ASP A 49 2.89 1.25 9.84
CA ASP A 49 2.50 0.52 11.05
C ASP A 49 3.22 -0.83 11.12
N GLY A 50 3.35 -1.52 9.97
CA GLY A 50 4.09 -2.78 9.89
C GLY A 50 5.59 -2.61 10.21
N LEU A 51 6.23 -1.55 9.72
CA LEU A 51 7.63 -1.25 10.04
C LEU A 51 7.82 -0.90 11.52
N ALA A 52 6.87 -0.18 12.12
CA ALA A 52 6.90 0.10 13.55
C ALA A 52 6.80 -1.21 14.37
N ALA A 53 5.89 -2.11 14.00
CA ALA A 53 5.76 -3.41 14.66
C ALA A 53 7.01 -4.28 14.52
N VAL A 54 7.71 -4.24 13.37
CA VAL A 54 9.00 -4.92 13.22
C VAL A 54 10.06 -4.34 14.16
N ALA A 55 10.15 -3.01 14.25
CA ALA A 55 11.11 -2.37 15.15
C ALA A 55 10.84 -2.70 16.63
N GLU A 56 9.57 -2.76 17.04
CA GLU A 56 9.17 -3.22 18.38
C GLU A 56 9.63 -4.66 18.63
N TRP A 57 9.42 -5.55 17.66
CA TRP A 57 9.86 -6.94 17.77
C TRP A 57 11.38 -7.07 17.86
N GLU A 58 12.14 -6.35 17.04
CA GLU A 58 13.61 -6.36 17.06
C GLU A 58 14.19 -5.79 18.36
N ALA A 59 13.51 -4.84 18.99
CA ALA A 59 13.90 -4.34 20.31
C ALA A 59 13.79 -5.43 21.40
N GLU A 60 12.82 -6.34 21.27
CA GLU A 60 12.61 -7.44 22.21
C GLU A 60 13.47 -8.68 21.91
N HIS A 61 13.75 -8.96 20.63
CA HIS A 61 14.32 -10.25 20.19
C HIS A 61 15.70 -10.12 19.52
N GLY A 62 16.16 -8.90 19.25
CA GLY A 62 17.34 -8.61 18.44
C GLY A 62 17.00 -8.41 16.97
N ALA A 63 17.90 -7.71 16.26
CA ALA A 63 17.74 -7.44 14.83
C ALA A 63 17.84 -8.73 14.00
N PHE A 64 17.12 -8.77 12.87
CA PHE A 64 17.27 -9.87 11.93
C PHE A 64 18.68 -9.93 11.35
N THR A 65 19.21 -11.15 11.21
CA THR A 65 20.48 -11.35 10.51
C THR A 65 20.31 -11.17 9.00
N GLU A 66 21.38 -10.84 8.29
CA GLU A 66 21.33 -10.70 6.84
C GLU A 66 20.87 -11.99 6.15
N ASP A 67 21.25 -13.14 6.68
CA ASP A 67 20.88 -14.47 6.16
C ASP A 67 19.37 -14.69 6.24
N GLU A 68 18.76 -14.32 7.37
CA GLU A 68 17.32 -14.37 7.60
C GLU A 68 16.57 -13.41 6.68
N LEU A 69 17.07 -12.18 6.53
CA LEU A 69 16.49 -11.20 5.61
C LEU A 69 16.57 -11.69 4.15
N ARG A 70 17.70 -12.24 3.71
CA ARG A 70 17.83 -12.84 2.37
C ARG A 70 16.86 -14.00 2.19
N ALA A 71 16.69 -14.86 3.19
CA ALA A 71 15.72 -15.95 3.15
C ALA A 71 14.27 -15.45 3.09
N ALA A 72 13.93 -14.41 3.86
CA ALA A 72 12.63 -13.76 3.84
C ALA A 72 12.34 -13.13 2.48
N HIS A 73 13.28 -12.38 1.90
CA HIS A 73 13.13 -11.78 0.57
C HIS A 73 12.85 -12.83 -0.52
N ARG A 74 13.55 -13.97 -0.51
CA ARG A 74 13.27 -15.07 -1.47
C ARG A 74 11.85 -15.62 -1.33
N ARG A 75 11.39 -15.81 -0.08
CA ARG A 75 10.01 -16.27 0.20
C ARG A 75 8.98 -15.27 -0.31
N VAL A 76 9.14 -13.99 0.02
CA VAL A 76 8.23 -12.92 -0.41
C VAL A 76 8.20 -12.81 -1.93
N ALA A 77 9.36 -12.81 -2.60
CA ALA A 77 9.42 -12.77 -4.06
C ALA A 77 8.63 -13.92 -4.71
N THR A 78 8.75 -15.12 -4.15
CA THR A 78 8.01 -16.30 -4.60
C THR A 78 6.50 -16.12 -4.41
N GLN A 79 6.09 -15.62 -3.24
CA GLN A 79 4.67 -15.40 -2.92
C GLN A 79 4.04 -14.30 -3.78
N VAL A 80 4.73 -13.17 -4.00
CA VAL A 80 4.25 -12.07 -4.84
C VAL A 80 4.15 -12.52 -6.31
N GLY A 81 5.15 -13.28 -6.81
CA GLY A 81 5.11 -13.90 -8.13
C GLY A 81 3.93 -14.87 -8.31
N ALA A 82 3.64 -15.69 -7.30
CA ALA A 82 2.51 -16.62 -7.34
C ALA A 82 1.14 -15.88 -7.32
N THR A 83 1.04 -14.80 -6.53
CA THR A 83 -0.18 -13.99 -6.43
C THR A 83 -0.51 -13.29 -7.74
N THR A 84 0.50 -12.72 -8.41
CA THR A 84 0.36 -12.06 -9.71
C THR A 84 -0.02 -13.05 -10.82
N ALA A 85 0.59 -14.25 -10.85
CA ALA A 85 0.22 -15.30 -11.78
C ALA A 85 -1.25 -15.76 -11.61
N ARG A 86 -1.72 -15.88 -10.36
CA ARG A 86 -3.12 -16.26 -10.08
C ARG A 86 -4.12 -15.19 -10.49
N ALA A 87 -3.79 -13.90 -10.34
CA ALA A 87 -4.63 -12.81 -10.80
C ALA A 87 -4.80 -12.84 -12.33
N LYS A 88 -3.70 -13.03 -13.08
CA LYS A 88 -3.72 -13.14 -14.55
C LYS A 88 -4.62 -14.26 -15.06
N LYS A 89 -4.65 -15.41 -14.38
CA LYS A 89 -5.50 -16.57 -14.77
C LYS A 89 -7.00 -16.32 -14.54
N ARG A 90 -7.39 -15.38 -13.68
CA ARG A 90 -8.82 -15.06 -13.41
C ARG A 90 -9.39 -13.99 -14.36
N SER A 91 -8.52 -13.31 -15.09
CA SER A 91 -8.87 -12.24 -16.04
C SER A 91 -8.87 -12.69 -17.50
N ALA A 92 -8.51 -13.96 -17.75
CA ALA A 92 -8.53 -14.62 -19.06
C ALA A 92 -9.64 -15.68 -19.06
#